data_AF-A0A932J7M9-F1
#
_entry.id   AF-A0A932J7M9-F1
#
_cell.length_a   1.000
_cell.length_b   1.000
_cell.length_c   1.000
_cell.angle_alpha   90.00
_cell.angle_beta   90.00
_cell.angle_gamma   90.00
#
_symmetry.space_group_name_H-M   'P 1'
#
loop_
_entity.id
_entity.type
_entity.pdbx_description
1 polymer ?
#
loop_
_entity_poly.entity_id
_entity_poly.type
_entity_poly.pdbx_seq_one_letter_code
_entity_poly.pdbx_strand_id
1 'polypeptide(L)'
;MNPSLTLHPGKMSLDDLRAVWQAPTTVTLAPEAHAAIAASAAAVQNIVGAGKAAYGINTGFKVDRNINKRTRLKKKRCFKIVLLV
;
A
#
# COMPACT_ATOMS: atom_id res chain seq x y z
N MET A 1 21.53 -28.17 8.88
CA MET A 1 21.47 -27.02 7.94
C MET A 1 20.01 -26.68 7.75
N ASN A 2 19.62 -25.41 7.85
CA ASN A 2 18.24 -25.02 7.53
C ASN A 2 18.03 -25.09 6.02
N PRO A 3 16.89 -25.60 5.53
CA PRO A 3 16.55 -25.57 4.11
C PRO A 3 16.54 -24.13 3.59
N SER A 4 16.82 -23.95 2.30
CA SER A 4 16.69 -22.67 1.61
C SER A 4 15.64 -22.74 0.51
N LEU A 5 14.91 -21.64 0.32
CA LEU A 5 13.88 -21.50 -0.70
C LEU A 5 14.02 -20.13 -1.39
N THR A 6 14.21 -20.15 -2.71
CA THR A 6 14.17 -18.94 -3.54
C THR A 6 12.76 -18.75 -4.10
N LEU A 7 12.12 -17.63 -3.79
CA LEU A 7 10.79 -17.31 -4.26
C LEU A 7 10.84 -16.71 -5.67
N HIS A 8 10.21 -17.41 -6.62
CA HIS A 8 9.92 -16.89 -7.95
C HIS A 8 8.44 -16.45 -8.01
N PRO A 9 8.14 -15.20 -8.38
CA PRO A 9 6.77 -14.69 -8.41
C PRO A 9 5.81 -15.60 -9.21
N GLY A 10 4.71 -16.01 -8.57
CA GLY A 10 3.68 -16.84 -9.20
C GLY A 10 4.06 -18.31 -9.44
N LYS A 11 5.20 -18.79 -8.90
CA LYS A 11 5.68 -20.17 -9.10
C LYS A 11 5.78 -20.99 -7.81
N MET A 12 5.34 -20.43 -6.68
CA MET A 12 5.35 -21.13 -5.39
C MET A 12 4.31 -22.25 -5.36
N SER A 13 4.73 -23.44 -4.91
CA SER A 13 3.86 -24.60 -4.74
C SER A 13 3.33 -24.71 -3.31
N LEU A 14 2.33 -25.59 -3.11
CA LEU A 14 1.86 -25.93 -1.76
C LEU A 14 2.89 -26.73 -0.95
N ASP A 15 3.77 -27.47 -1.62
CA ASP A 15 4.81 -28.23 -0.94
C ASP A 15 5.91 -27.31 -0.41
N ASP A 16 6.24 -26.23 -1.14
CA ASP A 16 7.15 -25.17 -0.65
C ASP A 16 6.60 -24.53 0.63
N LEU A 17 5.29 -24.21 0.64
CA LEU A 17 4.61 -23.66 1.82
C LEU A 17 4.65 -24.64 3.00
N ARG A 18 4.43 -25.93 2.73
CA ARG A 18 4.48 -26.97 3.76
C ARG A 18 5.89 -27.13 4.33
N ALA A 19 6.92 -27.06 3.49
CA ALA A 19 8.31 -27.11 3.92
C ALA A 19 8.67 -25.94 4.84
N VAL A 20 8.29 -24.71 4.47
CA VAL A 20 8.51 -23.49 5.28
C VAL A 20 7.75 -23.56 6.61
N TRP A 21 6.57 -24.16 6.64
CA TRP A 21 5.79 -24.35 7.87
C TRP A 21 6.43 -25.35 8.85
N GLN A 22 7.03 -26.43 8.33
CA GLN A 22 7.55 -27.52 9.15
C GLN A 22 8.89 -27.22 9.80
N ALA A 23 9.69 -26.33 9.21
CA ALA A 23 11.03 -26.02 9.72
C ALA A 23 11.47 -24.59 9.38
N PRO A 24 12.30 -23.96 10.23
CA PRO A 24 12.96 -22.71 9.90
C PRO A 24 13.69 -22.81 8.55
N THR A 25 13.26 -21.99 7.59
CA THR A 25 13.75 -22.02 6.20
C THR A 25 14.32 -20.65 5.85
N THR A 26 15.51 -20.62 5.24
CA THR A 26 16.10 -19.38 4.73
C THR A 26 15.43 -19.03 3.41
N VAL A 27 14.67 -17.94 3.39
CA VAL A 27 13.93 -17.50 2.20
C VAL A 27 14.69 -16.37 1.50
N THR A 28 14.86 -16.50 0.19
CA THR A 28 15.41 -15.47 -0.68
C THR A 28 14.41 -15.12 -1.77
N LEU A 29 14.55 -13.94 -2.37
CA LEU A 29 13.74 -13.50 -3.49
C LEU A 29 14.56 -13.61 -4.78
N ALA A 30 13.95 -14.10 -5.86
CA ALA A 30 14.63 -14.17 -7.14
C ALA A 30 14.95 -12.76 -7.67
N PRO A 31 16.15 -12.51 -8.24
CA PRO A 31 16.58 -11.17 -8.68
C PRO A 31 15.61 -10.49 -9.66
N GLU A 32 14.95 -11.26 -10.52
CA GLU A 32 13.99 -10.77 -11.50
C GLU A 32 12.73 -10.14 -10.88
N ALA A 33 12.40 -10.48 -9.64
CA ALA A 33 11.21 -9.97 -8.96
C ALA A 33 11.32 -8.48 -8.58
N HIS A 34 12.55 -7.98 -8.40
CA HIS A 34 12.78 -6.63 -7.92
C HIS A 34 12.23 -5.55 -8.87
N ALA A 35 12.37 -5.76 -10.19
CA ALA A 35 11.86 -4.83 -11.18
C ALA A 35 10.32 -4.70 -11.12
N ALA A 36 9.62 -5.84 -10.98
CA ALA A 36 8.16 -5.85 -10.88
C ALA A 36 7.66 -5.19 -9.58
N ILE A 37 8.36 -5.41 -8.47
CA ILE A 37 8.05 -4.77 -7.18
C ILE A 37 8.24 -3.25 -7.29
N ALA A 38 9.35 -2.80 -7.86
CA ALA A 38 9.61 -1.38 -8.05
C ALA A 38 8.55 -0.71 -8.94
N ALA A 39 8.16 -1.37 -10.04
CA ALA A 39 7.10 -0.88 -10.92
C ALA A 39 5.74 -0.78 -10.20
N SER A 40 5.38 -1.77 -9.38
CA SER A 40 4.17 -1.74 -8.57
C SER A 40 4.19 -0.58 -7.56
N ALA A 41 5.32 -0.35 -6.90
CA ALA A 41 5.48 0.76 -5.96
C ALA A 41 5.33 2.13 -6.67
N ALA A 42 5.96 2.30 -7.84
CA ALA A 42 5.82 3.51 -8.66
C ALA A 42 4.37 3.74 -9.10
N ALA A 43 3.65 2.69 -9.50
CA ALA A 43 2.24 2.81 -9.87
C ALA A 43 1.38 3.33 -8.70
N VAL A 44 1.60 2.82 -7.49
CA VAL A 44 0.92 3.32 -6.28
C VAL A 44 1.27 4.78 -6.01
N GLN A 45 2.54 5.16 -6.10
CA GLN A 45 2.98 6.55 -5.90
C GLN A 45 2.31 7.50 -6.90
N ASN A 46 2.19 7.11 -8.17
CA ASN A 46 1.51 7.89 -9.20
C ASN A 46 0.01 8.10 -8.89
N ILE A 47 -0.67 7.06 -8.38
CA ILE A 47 -2.09 7.16 -7.98
C ILE A 47 -2.27 8.15 -6.82
N VAL A 48 -1.37 8.07 -5.83
CA VAL A 48 -1.37 8.99 -4.69
C VAL A 48 -1.09 10.42 -5.13
N GLY A 49 -0.07 10.63 -5.97
CA GLY A 49 0.29 11.94 -6.52
C GLY A 49 -0.82 12.56 -7.37
N ALA A 50 -1.58 11.75 -8.11
CA ALA A 50 -2.74 12.20 -8.89
C ALA A 50 -3.95 12.59 -8.01
N GLY A 51 -3.91 12.37 -6.70
CA GLY A 51 -5.00 12.73 -5.77
C GLY A 51 -6.29 11.93 -5.99
N LYS A 52 -6.23 10.82 -6.73
CA LYS A 52 -7.40 9.96 -6.98
C LYS A 52 -7.72 9.12 -5.75
N ALA A 53 -9.00 8.94 -5.47
CA ALA A 53 -9.45 8.04 -4.41
C ALA A 53 -9.02 6.59 -4.72
N ALA A 54 -8.23 6.00 -3.83
CA ALA A 54 -7.78 4.63 -3.87
C ALA A 54 -8.03 3.95 -2.52
N TYR A 55 -8.79 2.86 -2.55
CA TYR A 55 -9.20 2.11 -1.36
C TYR A 55 -8.00 1.53 -0.61
N GLY A 56 -7.98 1.68 0.72
CA GLY A 56 -6.85 1.22 1.53
C GLY A 56 -5.54 1.99 1.35
N ILE A 57 -5.51 3.03 0.51
CA ILE A 57 -4.36 3.92 0.33
C ILE A 57 -4.67 5.31 0.92
N ASN A 58 -5.54 6.09 0.28
CA ASN A 58 -5.89 7.46 0.72
C ASN A 58 -7.36 7.62 1.12
N THR A 59 -8.15 6.54 1.09
CA THR A 59 -9.57 6.54 1.49
C THR A 59 -9.87 5.70 2.74
N GLY A 60 -8.84 5.14 3.38
CA GLY A 60 -8.98 4.25 4.54
C GLY A 60 -9.54 2.86 4.17
N PHE A 61 -9.65 1.99 5.17
CA PHE A 61 -10.15 0.61 5.04
C PHE A 61 -11.63 0.45 5.47
N LYS A 62 -12.30 1.55 5.81
CA LYS A 62 -13.71 1.56 6.18
C LYS A 62 -14.44 2.43 5.17
N VAL A 63 -15.57 1.94 4.64
CA VAL A 63 -16.54 2.78 3.96
C VAL A 63 -17.23 3.62 5.03
N ASP A 64 -16.56 4.67 5.49
CA ASP A 64 -17.28 5.73 6.18
C ASP A 64 -18.05 6.49 5.11
N ARG A 65 -19.39 6.46 5.19
CA ARG A 65 -20.32 7.15 4.28
C ARG A 65 -20.18 8.70 4.32
N ASN A 66 -19.08 9.21 4.87
CA ASN A 66 -18.84 10.60 5.23
C ASN A 66 -17.38 11.04 4.98
N ILE A 67 -16.72 10.58 3.90
CA ILE A 67 -15.36 11.02 3.55
C ILE A 67 -15.30 12.44 2.96
N ASN A 68 -16.40 13.21 2.96
CA ASN A 68 -16.48 14.49 2.25
C ASN A 68 -17.13 15.68 3.02
N LYS A 69 -17.08 15.74 4.36
CA LYS A 69 -17.73 16.85 5.11
C LYS A 69 -16.87 17.75 5.99
N ARG A 70 -15.53 17.71 5.95
CA ARG A 70 -14.73 18.61 6.83
C ARG A 70 -13.70 19.54 6.18
N THR A 71 -13.49 19.52 4.87
CA THR A 71 -12.49 20.41 4.23
C THR A 71 -13.08 21.67 3.58
N ARG A 72 -14.41 21.78 3.40
CA ARG A 72 -15.03 23.00 2.81
C ARG A 72 -15.53 24.05 3.82
N LEU A 73 -15.65 23.72 5.11
CA LEU A 73 -16.19 24.65 6.12
C LEU A 73 -15.12 25.53 6.81
N LYS A 74 -13.84 25.14 6.83
CA LYS A 74 -12.79 25.96 7.47
C LYS A 74 -12.29 27.11 6.59
N LYS A 75 -12.33 26.99 5.26
CA LYS A 75 -11.81 28.05 4.37
C LYS A 75 -12.73 29.27 4.24
N LYS A 76 -14.03 29.13 4.52
CA LYS A 76 -15.00 30.25 4.48
C LYS A 76 -15.19 30.98 5.82
N ARG A 77 -14.76 30.40 6.95
CA ARG A 77 -14.88 31.03 8.28
C ARG A 77 -13.64 31.82 8.71
N CYS A 78 -12.48 31.61 8.09
CA CYS A 78 -11.26 32.38 8.43
C CYS A 78 -11.22 33.76 7.76
N PHE A 79 -11.85 33.93 6.59
CA PHE A 79 -11.77 35.19 5.83
C PHE A 79 -12.68 36.31 6.35
N LYS A 80 -13.52 36.05 7.36
CA LYS A 80 -14.47 37.03 7.91
C LYS A 80 -14.03 37.65 9.25
N ILE A 81 -12.81 37.35 9.71
CA ILE A 81 -12.25 37.85 10.98
C ILE A 81 -11.07 38.82 10.80
N VAL A 82 -10.63 39.11 9.56
CA VAL A 82 -9.53 40.06 9.28
C VAL A 82 -10.05 41.41 8.74
N LEU A 83 -11.33 41.73 8.95
CA LEU A 83 -11.89 43.03 8.58
C LEU A 83 -12.85 43.55 9.66
N LEU A 84 -12.46 43.42 10.94
CA LEU A 84 -13.06 44.18 12.03
C LEU A 84 -12.25 44.03 13.34
N VAL A 85 -10.96 44.41 13.32
CA VAL A 85 -10.19 45.10 14.37
C VAL A 85 -8.97 45.68 13.66
#